data_AF-A0A812A1A3-F1
#
_entry.id   AF-A0A812A1A3-F1
#
_cell.length_a   1.000
_cell.length_b   1.000
_cell.length_c   1.000
_cell.angle_alpha   90.00
_cell.angle_beta   90.00
_cell.angle_gamma   90.00
#
_symmetry.space_group_name_H-M   'P 1'
#
loop_
_entity.id
_entity.type
_entity.pdbx_description
1 polymer ?
#
loop_
_entity_poly.entity_id
_entity_poly.type
_entity_poly.pdbx_seq_one_letter_code
_entity_poly.pdbx_strand_id
1 'polypeptide(L)'
;MTWRTALEMFLAFLPGRKEGVLVISNRLIYHLFVEVLGTGKGAKEKRIPSLLRNLPRWKIKELLSAYFSGDGSVERDKLVVSCSSVSGKLLQDIGLQLLRFGIFYRLKSERKAAGELAKQFYERKGRSEDKLPVFDIHYLFIRSRYARKFGEAIGFIEKQKNVALRAAFAKERVPRISSFGDAVLDEIKKIETVKPGFDFLYDIEVEEHHNFLVNDFVLSANCDGDEDCVMLLMDGLLNFSKSYLPDKRGGKDGCTACAYNTHRSK
;
A
#
# COMPACT_ATOMS: atom_id res chain seq x y z
N MET A 1 -1.30 -15.86 -28.53
CA MET A 1 -2.53 -15.06 -28.71
C MET A 1 -2.14 -13.59 -28.66
N THR A 2 -2.46 -12.78 -29.68
CA THR A 2 -2.18 -11.34 -29.59
C THR A 2 -3.20 -10.67 -28.68
N TRP A 3 -2.81 -9.59 -27.99
CA TRP A 3 -3.72 -8.81 -27.13
C TRP A 3 -4.97 -8.35 -27.89
N ARG A 4 -4.84 -8.13 -29.21
CA ARG A 4 -5.93 -7.73 -30.11
C ARG A 4 -6.96 -8.84 -30.26
N THR A 5 -6.49 -10.08 -30.50
CA THR A 5 -7.34 -11.27 -30.53
C THR A 5 -8.02 -11.52 -29.19
N ALA A 6 -7.34 -11.26 -28.07
CA ALA A 6 -7.94 -11.40 -26.74
C ALA A 6 -9.04 -10.37 -26.48
N LEU A 7 -8.82 -9.09 -26.82
CA LEU A 7 -9.83 -8.03 -26.66
C LEU A 7 -11.02 -8.23 -27.59
N GLU A 8 -10.78 -8.61 -28.85
CA GLU A 8 -11.83 -8.93 -29.81
C GLU A 8 -12.66 -10.14 -29.36
N MET A 9 -12.01 -11.23 -28.91
CA MET A 9 -12.72 -12.44 -28.49
C MET A 9 -13.46 -12.30 -27.16
N PHE A 10 -12.89 -11.60 -26.17
CA PHE A 10 -13.48 -11.56 -24.82
C PHE A 10 -14.38 -10.35 -24.58
N LEU A 11 -14.11 -9.23 -25.25
CA LEU A 11 -14.80 -7.97 -24.96
C LEU A 11 -15.53 -7.39 -26.17
N ALA A 12 -15.40 -8.02 -27.36
CA ALA A 12 -16.14 -7.68 -28.57
C ALA A 12 -16.05 -6.21 -29.02
N PHE A 13 -14.92 -5.52 -28.74
CA PHE A 13 -14.66 -4.18 -29.27
C PHE A 13 -13.25 -4.02 -29.84
N LEU A 14 -13.14 -3.15 -30.85
CA LEU A 14 -11.88 -2.77 -31.48
C LEU A 14 -11.32 -1.51 -30.81
N PRO A 15 -10.18 -1.59 -30.10
CA PRO A 15 -9.56 -0.41 -29.53
C PRO A 15 -8.94 0.47 -30.62
N GLY A 16 -9.06 1.78 -30.45
CA GLY A 16 -8.34 2.77 -31.26
C GLY A 16 -6.85 2.76 -30.91
N ARG A 17 -6.00 3.01 -31.91
CA ARG A 17 -4.56 3.17 -31.71
C ARG A 17 -4.11 4.53 -32.22
N LYS A 18 -3.45 5.31 -31.36
CA LYS A 18 -2.80 6.57 -31.74
C LYS A 18 -1.45 6.66 -31.06
N GLU A 19 -0.37 6.83 -31.82
CA GLU A 19 0.98 7.10 -31.29
C GLU A 19 1.46 6.11 -30.20
N GLY A 20 1.18 4.82 -30.37
CA GLY A 20 1.55 3.79 -29.37
C GLY A 20 0.63 3.70 -28.16
N VAL A 21 -0.39 4.54 -28.07
CA VAL A 21 -1.44 4.49 -27.04
C VAL A 21 -2.61 3.64 -27.54
N LEU A 22 -3.08 2.74 -26.67
CA LEU A 22 -4.31 2.00 -26.86
C LEU A 22 -5.46 2.76 -26.18
N VAL A 23 -6.49 3.10 -26.95
CA VAL A 23 -7.66 3.84 -26.46
C VAL A 23 -8.91 2.98 -26.62
N ILE A 24 -9.61 2.72 -25.51
CA ILE A 24 -10.90 2.04 -25.50
C ILE A 24 -11.97 3.09 -25.20
N SER A 25 -12.65 3.56 -26.26
CA SER A 25 -13.72 4.57 -26.15
C SER A 25 -15.08 3.91 -25.95
N ASN A 26 -15.23 3.16 -24.84
CA ASN A 26 -16.48 2.46 -24.52
C ASN A 26 -16.97 2.85 -23.11
N ARG A 27 -18.19 3.39 -23.03
CA ARG A 27 -18.80 3.87 -21.78
C ARG A 27 -19.06 2.74 -20.78
N LEU A 28 -19.45 1.55 -21.24
CA LEU A 28 -19.66 0.39 -20.36
C LEU A 28 -18.36 -0.05 -19.71
N ILE A 29 -17.26 -0.04 -20.47
CA ILE A 29 -15.93 -0.37 -19.94
C ILE A 29 -15.46 0.69 -18.95
N TYR A 30 -15.66 1.97 -19.26
CA TYR A 30 -15.37 3.03 -18.29
C TYR A 30 -16.11 2.79 -16.96
N HIS A 31 -17.41 2.54 -17.02
CA HIS A 31 -18.24 2.29 -15.83
C HIS A 31 -17.85 1.01 -15.10
N LEU A 32 -17.50 -0.05 -15.81
CA LEU A 32 -16.98 -1.28 -15.22
C LEU A 32 -15.73 -1.01 -14.36
N PHE A 33 -14.74 -0.30 -14.91
CA PHE A 33 -13.51 -0.04 -14.17
C PHE A 33 -13.70 0.98 -13.04
N VAL A 34 -14.42 2.06 -13.31
CA VAL A 34 -14.54 3.19 -12.38
C VAL A 34 -15.62 2.96 -11.33
N GLU A 35 -16.83 2.57 -11.74
CA GLU A 35 -18.00 2.52 -10.86
C GLU A 35 -18.17 1.14 -10.23
N VAL A 36 -17.99 0.06 -11.01
CA VAL A 36 -18.18 -1.31 -10.52
C VAL A 36 -16.94 -1.82 -9.77
N LEU A 37 -15.76 -1.71 -10.39
CA LEU A 37 -14.52 -2.19 -9.79
C LEU A 37 -13.90 -1.17 -8.84
N GLY A 38 -14.17 0.13 -9.01
CA GLY A 38 -13.62 1.16 -8.13
C GLY A 38 -12.10 1.36 -8.30
N THR A 39 -11.57 1.30 -9.53
CA THR A 39 -10.14 1.52 -9.80
C THR A 39 -9.69 2.98 -9.68
N GLY A 40 -10.62 3.91 -9.44
CA GLY A 40 -10.39 5.36 -9.37
C GLY A 40 -10.56 6.07 -10.73
N LYS A 41 -10.96 7.35 -10.70
CA LYS A 41 -11.22 8.15 -11.92
C LYS A 41 -9.97 8.80 -12.49
N GLY A 42 -8.99 9.08 -11.63
CA GLY A 42 -7.76 9.79 -12.00
C GLY A 42 -6.52 9.20 -11.34
N ALA A 43 -5.34 9.70 -11.75
CA ALA A 43 -4.05 9.16 -11.30
C ALA A 43 -3.88 9.12 -9.78
N LYS A 44 -4.38 10.14 -9.05
CA LYS A 44 -4.31 10.23 -7.58
C LYS A 44 -5.27 9.28 -6.86
N GLU A 45 -6.35 8.90 -7.52
CA GLU A 45 -7.40 8.05 -6.97
C GLU A 45 -7.21 6.58 -7.31
N LYS A 46 -6.20 6.24 -8.14
CA LYS A 46 -5.94 4.86 -8.52
C LYS A 46 -5.75 3.98 -7.28
N ARG A 47 -6.37 2.80 -7.29
CA ARG A 47 -6.31 1.77 -6.23
C ARG A 47 -6.41 0.38 -6.84
N ILE A 48 -6.01 -0.64 -6.09
CA ILE A 48 -6.44 -2.01 -6.38
C ILE A 48 -7.84 -2.20 -5.79
N PRO A 49 -8.85 -2.53 -6.62
CA PRO A 49 -10.19 -2.90 -6.17
C PRO A 49 -10.16 -3.92 -5.03
N SER A 50 -11.03 -3.75 -4.03
CA SER A 50 -11.17 -4.72 -2.93
C SER A 50 -11.45 -6.13 -3.45
N LEU A 51 -12.29 -6.25 -4.48
CA LEU A 51 -12.60 -7.52 -5.16
C LEU A 51 -11.34 -8.23 -5.69
N LEU A 52 -10.36 -7.46 -6.16
CA LEU A 52 -9.11 -8.02 -6.69
C LEU A 52 -8.10 -8.34 -5.58
N ARG A 53 -8.11 -7.60 -4.46
CA ARG A 53 -7.16 -7.82 -3.34
C ARG A 53 -7.25 -9.21 -2.74
N ASN A 54 -8.44 -9.80 -2.71
CA ASN A 54 -8.66 -11.13 -2.11
C ASN A 54 -8.48 -12.28 -3.11
N LEU A 55 -8.04 -12.01 -4.34
CA LEU A 55 -7.85 -13.08 -5.32
C LEU A 55 -6.75 -14.07 -4.88
N PRO A 56 -6.82 -15.33 -5.37
CA PRO A 56 -5.77 -16.31 -5.20
C PRO A 56 -4.40 -15.79 -5.66
N ARG A 57 -3.34 -16.25 -4.99
CA ARG A 57 -1.96 -15.76 -5.18
C ARG A 57 -1.50 -15.83 -6.64
N TRP A 58 -1.89 -16.86 -7.39
CA TRP A 58 -1.55 -16.98 -8.82
C TRP A 58 -2.21 -15.92 -9.72
N LYS A 59 -3.42 -15.43 -9.40
CA LYS A 59 -4.05 -14.31 -10.13
C LYS A 59 -3.42 -12.97 -9.78
N ILE A 60 -3.07 -12.79 -8.50
CA ILE A 60 -2.36 -11.58 -8.05
C ILE A 60 -0.98 -11.49 -8.68
N LYS A 61 -0.30 -12.63 -8.88
CA LYS A 61 0.96 -12.69 -9.61
C LYS A 61 0.83 -12.04 -10.98
N GLU A 62 -0.22 -12.38 -11.74
CA GLU A 62 -0.45 -11.80 -13.07
C GLU A 62 -0.75 -10.30 -13.00
N LEU A 63 -1.53 -9.86 -12.00
CA LEU A 63 -1.80 -8.43 -11.75
C LEU A 63 -0.50 -7.66 -11.47
N LEU A 64 0.34 -8.18 -10.57
CA LEU A 64 1.63 -7.58 -10.22
C LEU A 64 2.58 -7.57 -11.41
N SER A 65 2.70 -8.70 -12.13
CA SER A 65 3.52 -8.79 -13.33
C SER A 65 3.10 -7.75 -14.36
N ALA A 66 1.80 -7.62 -14.65
CA ALA A 66 1.28 -6.61 -15.58
C ALA A 66 1.56 -5.18 -15.10
N TYR A 67 1.37 -4.89 -13.82
CA TYR A 67 1.64 -3.55 -13.26
C TYR A 67 3.11 -3.17 -13.36
N PHE A 68 4.03 -4.04 -12.94
CA PHE A 68 5.47 -3.79 -13.04
C PHE A 68 5.99 -3.82 -14.48
N SER A 69 5.30 -4.50 -15.39
CA SER A 69 5.57 -4.45 -16.83
C SER A 69 5.28 -3.07 -17.41
N GLY A 70 4.16 -2.46 -17.00
CA GLY A 70 3.82 -1.09 -17.39
C GLY A 70 4.68 -0.02 -16.70
N ASP A 71 4.61 0.04 -15.37
CA ASP A 71 5.15 1.16 -14.57
C ASP A 71 6.44 0.82 -13.81
N GLY A 72 6.91 -0.44 -13.91
CA GLY A 72 8.11 -0.91 -13.24
C GLY A 72 9.37 -0.87 -14.09
N SER A 73 10.51 -0.77 -13.42
CA SER A 73 11.85 -0.72 -14.01
C SER A 73 12.84 -1.53 -13.17
N VAL A 74 13.94 -1.92 -13.81
CA VAL A 74 15.07 -2.62 -13.19
C VAL A 74 16.28 -1.71 -13.26
N GLU A 75 16.95 -1.47 -12.14
CA GLU A 75 18.20 -0.70 -12.13
C GLU A 75 19.33 -1.48 -12.82
N ARG A 76 20.20 -0.77 -13.54
CA ARG A 76 21.33 -1.39 -14.27
C ARG A 76 22.45 -1.83 -13.33
N ASP A 77 22.75 -1.03 -12.32
CA ASP A 77 23.97 -1.19 -11.50
C ASP A 77 23.73 -1.95 -10.20
N LYS A 78 22.47 -2.14 -9.82
CA LYS A 78 22.09 -2.76 -8.55
C LYS A 78 20.91 -3.68 -8.78
N LEU A 79 20.81 -4.73 -7.97
CA LEU A 79 19.63 -5.58 -7.93
C LEU A 79 18.47 -4.85 -7.25
N VAL A 80 17.80 -3.99 -8.00
CA VAL A 80 16.65 -3.19 -7.54
C VAL A 80 15.58 -3.19 -8.63
N VAL A 81 14.36 -3.55 -8.22
CA VAL A 81 13.15 -3.34 -9.02
C VAL A 81 12.40 -2.17 -8.40
N SER A 82 11.95 -1.23 -9.22
CA SER A 82 11.24 -0.05 -8.73
C SER A 82 10.05 0.28 -9.60
N CYS A 83 9.03 0.90 -8.99
CA CYS A 83 7.92 1.53 -9.70
C CYS A 83 7.55 2.83 -9.00
N SER A 84 6.83 3.70 -9.70
CA SER A 84 6.41 5.01 -9.18
C SER A 84 4.96 5.31 -9.52
N SER A 85 4.28 6.05 -8.64
CA SER A 85 2.90 6.48 -8.87
C SER A 85 2.61 7.79 -8.14
N VAL A 86 1.66 8.55 -8.67
CA VAL A 86 1.10 9.74 -7.99
C VAL A 86 0.10 9.32 -6.89
N SER A 87 -0.43 8.10 -6.95
CA SER A 87 -1.28 7.56 -5.87
C SER A 87 -0.41 6.76 -4.89
N GLY A 88 -0.14 7.33 -3.72
CA GLY A 88 0.52 6.59 -2.63
C GLY A 88 -0.30 5.39 -2.16
N LYS A 89 -1.63 5.53 -2.14
CA LYS A 89 -2.56 4.46 -1.78
C LYS A 89 -2.51 3.26 -2.74
N LEU A 90 -2.26 3.50 -4.03
CA LEU A 90 -2.02 2.41 -5.00
C LEU A 90 -0.75 1.65 -4.66
N LEU A 91 0.35 2.36 -4.34
CA LEU A 91 1.60 1.69 -3.98
C LEU A 91 1.50 0.93 -2.65
N GLN A 92 0.68 1.41 -1.71
CA GLN A 92 0.34 0.66 -0.50
C GLN A 92 -0.42 -0.63 -0.83
N ASP A 93 -1.41 -0.58 -1.72
CA ASP A 93 -2.13 -1.79 -2.14
C ASP A 93 -1.21 -2.79 -2.85
N ILE A 94 -0.35 -2.30 -3.76
CA ILE A 94 0.67 -3.12 -4.45
C ILE A 94 1.64 -3.72 -3.43
N GLY A 95 2.06 -2.91 -2.46
CA GLY A 95 2.90 -3.33 -1.35
C GLY A 95 2.29 -4.48 -0.55
N LEU A 96 1.04 -4.36 -0.14
CA LEU A 96 0.31 -5.44 0.53
C LEU A 96 0.31 -6.73 -0.30
N GLN A 97 0.09 -6.61 -1.61
CA GLN A 97 0.10 -7.77 -2.49
C GLN A 97 1.49 -8.39 -2.61
N LEU A 98 2.58 -7.61 -2.56
CA LEU A 98 3.96 -8.12 -2.53
C LEU A 98 4.28 -8.85 -1.21
N LEU A 99 3.77 -8.36 -0.07
CA LEU A 99 3.94 -9.02 1.23
C LEU A 99 3.34 -10.43 1.25
N ARG A 100 2.23 -10.67 0.53
CA ARG A 100 1.67 -12.03 0.33
C ARG A 100 2.63 -13.01 -0.36
N PHE A 101 3.70 -12.52 -0.97
CA PHE A 101 4.77 -13.33 -1.56
C PHE A 101 6.05 -13.34 -0.73
N GLY A 102 6.04 -12.75 0.47
CA GLY A 102 7.24 -12.58 1.31
C GLY A 102 8.27 -11.64 0.66
N ILE A 103 7.80 -10.67 -0.13
CA ILE A 103 8.62 -9.68 -0.83
C ILE A 103 8.46 -8.34 -0.10
N PHE A 104 9.47 -7.98 0.68
CA PHE A 104 9.53 -6.69 1.36
C PHE A 104 10.04 -5.59 0.43
N TYR A 105 9.56 -4.37 0.67
CA TYR A 105 9.82 -3.20 -0.15
C TYR A 105 10.07 -1.96 0.72
N ARG A 106 10.56 -0.88 0.11
CA ARG A 106 10.68 0.44 0.74
C ARG A 106 9.84 1.45 -0.03
N LEU A 107 9.08 2.26 0.69
CA LEU A 107 8.41 3.44 0.14
C LEU A 107 9.28 4.69 0.30
N LYS A 108 9.18 5.59 -0.67
CA LYS A 108 9.74 6.94 -0.62
C LYS A 108 8.75 7.90 -1.28
N SER A 109 8.57 9.08 -0.71
CA SER A 109 7.76 10.15 -1.29
C SER A 109 8.65 11.36 -1.56
N GLU A 110 8.47 12.00 -2.71
CA GLU A 110 9.18 13.21 -3.11
C GLU A 110 8.20 14.21 -3.73
N ARG A 111 8.40 15.50 -3.46
CA ARG A 111 7.72 16.58 -4.18
C ARG A 111 8.53 16.95 -5.40
N LYS A 112 7.93 16.85 -6.58
CA LYS A 112 8.56 17.23 -7.86
C LYS A 112 7.69 18.20 -8.63
N ALA A 113 8.33 19.19 -9.24
CA ALA A 113 7.69 20.01 -10.26
C ALA A 113 7.28 19.12 -11.46
N ALA A 114 6.24 19.52 -12.18
CA ALA A 114 5.83 18.85 -13.41
C ALA A 114 7.04 18.66 -14.35
N GLY A 115 7.32 17.42 -14.75
CA GLY A 115 8.31 17.14 -15.79
C GLY A 115 7.82 17.63 -17.16
N GLU A 116 8.71 17.75 -18.15
CA GLU A 116 8.41 18.36 -19.47
C GLU A 116 7.15 17.80 -20.15
N LEU A 117 6.98 16.48 -20.17
CA LEU A 117 5.78 15.85 -20.75
C LEU A 117 4.50 16.20 -19.99
N ALA A 118 4.58 16.31 -18.66
CA ALA A 118 3.46 16.74 -17.85
C ALA A 118 3.18 18.25 -18.04
N LYS A 119 4.22 19.08 -18.16
CA LYS A 119 4.08 20.51 -18.48
C LYS A 119 3.33 20.72 -19.78
N GLN A 120 3.77 20.06 -20.86
CA GLN A 120 3.11 20.09 -22.17
C GLN A 120 1.64 19.66 -22.09
N PHE A 121 1.32 18.66 -21.25
CA PHE A 121 -0.07 18.23 -21.03
C PHE A 121 -0.93 19.31 -20.35
N TYR A 122 -0.39 20.00 -19.34
CA TYR A 122 -1.13 21.06 -18.62
C TYR A 122 -1.21 22.37 -19.41
N GLU A 123 -0.18 22.71 -20.19
CA GLU A 123 -0.18 23.82 -21.14
C GLU A 123 -1.28 23.63 -22.19
N ARG A 124 -1.43 22.42 -22.75
CA ARG A 124 -2.54 22.08 -23.67
C ARG A 124 -3.93 22.22 -23.05
N LYS A 125 -4.04 22.19 -21.71
CA LYS A 125 -5.28 22.45 -20.97
C LYS A 125 -5.46 23.93 -20.58
N GLY A 126 -4.63 24.84 -21.11
CA GLY A 126 -4.76 26.28 -20.91
C GLY A 126 -4.27 26.76 -19.54
N ARG A 127 -3.40 26.03 -18.85
CA ARG A 127 -2.75 26.50 -17.61
C ARG A 127 -1.43 27.19 -17.96
N SER A 128 -1.22 28.40 -17.43
CA SER A 128 0.02 29.18 -17.58
C SER A 128 1.22 28.51 -16.90
N GLU A 129 2.43 28.75 -17.42
CA GLU A 129 3.70 28.23 -16.86
C GLU A 129 3.87 28.56 -15.37
N ASP A 130 3.42 29.75 -14.93
CA ASP A 130 3.48 30.19 -13.52
C ASP A 130 2.55 29.42 -12.57
N LYS A 131 1.68 28.54 -13.08
CA LYS A 131 0.74 27.70 -12.31
C LYS A 131 0.95 26.21 -12.55
N LEU A 132 2.19 25.79 -12.81
CA LEU A 132 2.51 24.38 -12.96
C LEU A 132 2.36 23.65 -11.61
N PRO A 133 1.54 22.58 -11.54
CA PRO A 133 1.33 21.84 -10.31
C PRO A 133 2.62 21.13 -9.85
N VAL A 134 2.92 21.26 -8.56
CA VAL A 134 3.86 20.38 -7.86
C VAL A 134 3.14 19.07 -7.55
N PHE A 135 3.77 17.96 -7.86
CA PHE A 135 3.24 16.61 -7.62
C PHE A 135 4.00 15.93 -6.49
N ASP A 136 3.24 15.35 -5.57
CA ASP A 136 3.76 14.31 -4.70
C ASP A 136 3.86 13.02 -5.54
N ILE A 137 5.10 12.53 -5.73
CA ILE A 137 5.38 11.26 -6.40
C ILE A 137 5.86 10.28 -5.36
N HIS A 138 5.27 9.09 -5.38
CA HIS A 138 5.62 7.99 -4.51
C HIS A 138 6.40 6.95 -5.32
N TYR A 139 7.38 6.34 -4.67
CA TYR A 139 8.25 5.32 -5.22
C TYR A 139 8.22 4.09 -4.33
N LEU A 140 8.16 2.92 -4.95
CA LEU A 140 8.30 1.63 -4.30
C LEU A 140 9.58 0.96 -4.82
N PHE A 141 10.44 0.54 -3.90
CA PHE A 141 11.70 -0.13 -4.20
C PHE A 141 11.75 -1.53 -3.59
N ILE A 142 11.97 -2.54 -4.43
CA ILE A 142 12.26 -3.90 -4.04
C ILE A 142 13.76 -4.12 -4.23
N ARG A 143 14.49 -4.50 -3.18
CA ARG A 143 15.97 -4.50 -3.18
C ARG A 143 16.56 -5.88 -2.89
N SER A 144 17.70 -6.16 -3.53
CA SER A 144 18.54 -7.35 -3.29
C SER A 144 17.73 -8.65 -3.25
N ARG A 145 17.78 -9.43 -2.16
CA ARG A 145 17.10 -10.74 -2.06
C ARG A 145 15.62 -10.69 -2.40
N TYR A 146 14.93 -9.60 -2.06
CA TYR A 146 13.51 -9.44 -2.37
C TYR A 146 13.27 -9.18 -3.86
N ALA A 147 14.20 -8.52 -4.54
CA ALA A 147 14.14 -8.34 -5.99
C ALA A 147 14.45 -9.64 -6.73
N ARG A 148 15.32 -10.50 -6.19
CA ARG A 148 15.46 -11.89 -6.66
C ARG A 148 14.14 -12.65 -6.51
N LYS A 149 13.56 -12.67 -5.29
CA LYS A 149 12.25 -13.31 -5.03
C LYS A 149 11.17 -12.80 -5.98
N PHE A 150 11.14 -11.49 -6.26
CA PHE A 150 10.24 -10.90 -7.24
C PHE A 150 10.47 -11.50 -8.64
N GLY A 151 11.71 -11.58 -9.11
CA GLY A 151 12.02 -12.15 -10.43
C GLY A 151 11.73 -13.64 -10.58
N GLU A 152 11.85 -14.40 -9.49
CA GLU A 152 11.57 -15.84 -9.46
C GLU A 152 10.07 -16.13 -9.35
N ALA A 153 9.34 -15.40 -8.49
CA ALA A 153 7.94 -15.68 -8.20
C ALA A 153 6.95 -14.93 -9.11
N ILE A 154 7.28 -13.71 -9.55
CA ILE A 154 6.38 -12.80 -10.26
C ILE A 154 6.92 -12.48 -11.65
N GLY A 155 8.08 -11.83 -11.71
CA GLY A 155 8.71 -11.37 -12.94
C GLY A 155 7.92 -10.27 -13.67
N PHE A 156 8.34 -10.02 -14.91
CA PHE A 156 7.67 -9.14 -15.87
C PHE A 156 7.01 -9.95 -16.99
N ILE A 157 6.13 -9.33 -17.75
CA ILE A 157 5.60 -9.84 -19.00
C ILE A 157 6.67 -9.69 -20.10
N GLU A 158 7.39 -8.55 -20.14
CA GLU A 158 8.43 -8.33 -21.13
C GLU A 158 9.67 -9.18 -20.86
N LYS A 159 10.01 -10.05 -21.83
CA LYS A 159 11.21 -10.90 -21.78
C LYS A 159 12.50 -10.11 -21.54
N GLN A 160 12.64 -8.94 -22.17
CA GLN A 160 13.84 -8.11 -22.04
C GLN A 160 14.05 -7.62 -20.59
N LYS A 161 12.97 -7.21 -19.89
CA LYS A 161 13.04 -6.80 -18.48
C LYS A 161 13.42 -7.99 -17.58
N ASN A 162 12.89 -9.18 -17.85
CA ASN A 162 13.28 -10.39 -17.12
C ASN A 162 14.76 -10.76 -17.34
N VAL A 163 15.28 -10.63 -18.57
CA VAL A 163 16.70 -10.86 -18.86
C VAL A 163 17.57 -9.87 -18.08
N ALA A 164 17.23 -8.57 -18.10
CA ALA A 164 17.94 -7.55 -17.34
C ALA A 164 17.89 -7.83 -15.82
N LEU A 165 16.73 -8.22 -15.28
CA LEU A 165 16.59 -8.58 -13.87
C LEU A 165 17.45 -9.79 -13.49
N ARG A 166 17.43 -10.85 -14.31
CA ARG A 166 18.25 -12.05 -14.07
C ARG A 166 19.74 -11.74 -14.17
N ALA A 167 20.16 -10.88 -15.09
CA ALA A 167 21.55 -10.43 -15.15
C ALA A 167 21.95 -9.67 -13.86
N ALA A 168 21.03 -8.90 -13.27
CA ALA A 168 21.27 -8.21 -12.01
C ALA A 168 21.35 -9.14 -10.79
N PHE A 169 20.97 -10.42 -10.88
CA PHE A 169 21.06 -11.38 -9.77
C PHE A 169 22.51 -11.57 -9.28
N ALA A 170 23.50 -11.46 -10.16
CA ALA A 170 24.91 -11.50 -9.79
C ALA A 170 25.33 -10.32 -8.89
N LYS A 171 24.53 -9.25 -8.83
CA LYS A 171 24.78 -8.03 -8.03
C LYS A 171 24.01 -8.02 -6.71
N GLU A 172 23.49 -9.17 -6.30
CA GLU A 172 22.79 -9.33 -5.03
C GLU A 172 23.70 -9.00 -3.85
N ARG A 173 23.17 -8.26 -2.88
CA ARG A 173 23.86 -7.96 -1.62
C ARG A 173 23.03 -8.47 -0.46
N VAL A 174 23.67 -8.78 0.65
CA VAL A 174 22.96 -9.08 1.90
C VAL A 174 22.18 -7.82 2.31
N PRO A 175 20.85 -7.88 2.48
CA PRO A 175 20.10 -6.73 2.94
C PRO A 175 20.55 -6.34 4.33
N ARG A 176 20.61 -5.03 4.59
CA ARG A 176 20.94 -4.47 5.92
C ARG A 176 19.85 -4.71 6.98
N ILE A 177 18.77 -5.40 6.60
CA ILE A 177 17.58 -5.60 7.42
C ILE A 177 17.61 -7.02 7.97
N SER A 178 17.59 -7.14 9.29
CA SER A 178 17.39 -8.40 9.99
C SER A 178 15.94 -8.87 9.83
N SER A 179 15.77 -10.19 9.77
CA SER A 179 14.46 -10.84 9.73
C SER A 179 14.17 -11.47 11.08
N PHE A 180 12.90 -11.44 11.49
CA PHE A 180 12.39 -12.11 12.68
C PHE A 180 11.15 -12.91 12.28
N GLY A 181 11.29 -14.22 12.14
CA GLY A 181 10.24 -15.07 11.56
C GLY A 181 9.80 -14.56 10.18
N ASP A 182 8.50 -14.33 10.03
CA ASP A 182 7.88 -13.78 8.82
C ASP A 182 7.91 -12.24 8.75
N ALA A 183 8.51 -11.57 9.74
CA ALA A 183 8.64 -10.12 9.81
C ALA A 183 10.06 -9.64 9.49
N VAL A 184 10.19 -8.34 9.22
CA VAL A 184 11.47 -7.65 9.08
C VAL A 184 11.59 -6.56 10.12
N LEU A 185 12.80 -6.37 10.64
CA LEU A 185 13.09 -5.32 11.60
C LEU A 185 13.53 -4.07 10.83
N ASP A 186 12.66 -3.06 10.74
CA ASP A 186 13.01 -1.75 10.18
C ASP A 186 13.46 -0.80 11.30
N GLU A 187 14.44 0.04 11.00
CA GLU A 187 15.06 0.93 11.98
C GLU A 187 14.20 2.18 12.21
N ILE A 188 13.96 2.51 13.48
CA ILE A 188 13.31 3.77 13.85
C ILE A 188 14.29 4.91 13.58
N LYS A 189 13.93 5.79 12.64
CA LYS A 189 14.76 6.95 12.29
C LYS A 189 14.54 8.17 13.16
N LYS A 190 13.33 8.32 13.70
CA LYS A 190 12.88 9.53 14.39
C LYS A 190 11.70 9.19 15.28
N ILE A 191 11.70 9.71 16.50
CA ILE A 191 10.57 9.68 17.42
C ILE A 191 10.28 11.14 17.79
N GLU A 192 9.03 11.57 17.66
CA GLU A 192 8.60 12.92 18.01
C GLU A 192 7.30 12.88 18.79
N THR A 193 7.24 13.64 19.87
CA THR A 193 5.99 13.87 20.61
C THR A 193 5.18 14.95 19.89
N VAL A 194 3.95 14.63 19.52
CA VAL A 194 3.02 15.56 18.87
C VAL A 194 1.81 15.79 19.76
N LYS A 195 1.28 17.01 19.78
CA LYS A 195 -0.02 17.26 20.41
C LYS A 195 -1.11 16.63 19.54
N PRO A 196 -2.04 15.85 20.10
CA PRO A 196 -3.09 15.23 19.32
C PRO A 196 -3.97 16.31 18.70
N GLY A 197 -4.21 16.19 17.39
CA GLY A 197 -5.18 17.00 16.65
C GLY A 197 -6.54 16.31 16.52
N PHE A 198 -6.78 15.28 17.33
CA PHE A 198 -7.96 14.42 17.32
C PHE A 198 -8.40 14.14 18.75
N ASP A 199 -9.70 13.93 18.93
CA ASP A 199 -10.32 13.74 20.25
C ASP A 199 -10.33 12.27 20.70
N PHE A 200 -10.15 11.33 19.76
CA PHE A 200 -10.29 9.89 20.02
C PHE A 200 -9.09 9.09 19.48
N LEU A 201 -8.68 8.10 20.27
CA LEU A 201 -7.76 7.03 19.89
C LEU A 201 -8.56 5.75 19.70
N TYR A 202 -8.15 4.93 18.74
CA TYR A 202 -8.79 3.66 18.43
C TYR A 202 -7.79 2.54 18.61
N ASP A 203 -8.30 1.41 19.07
CA ASP A 203 -7.58 0.15 19.15
C ASP A 203 -8.53 -1.00 18.82
N ILE A 204 -7.96 -2.17 18.50
CA ILE A 204 -8.72 -3.39 18.19
C ILE A 204 -8.16 -4.59 18.96
N GLU A 205 -9.06 -5.39 19.51
CA GLU A 205 -8.69 -6.68 20.11
C GLU A 205 -8.63 -7.75 19.03
N VAL A 206 -7.47 -8.41 18.91
CA VAL A 206 -7.28 -9.54 17.99
C VAL A 206 -7.06 -10.80 18.80
N GLU A 207 -8.03 -11.71 18.71
CA GLU A 207 -7.98 -13.02 19.37
C GLU A 207 -6.72 -13.80 18.99
N GLU A 208 -6.18 -14.57 19.94
CA GLU A 208 -4.98 -15.42 19.86
C GLU A 208 -3.65 -14.69 19.69
N HIS A 209 -3.57 -13.72 18.79
CA HIS A 209 -2.30 -13.11 18.41
C HIS A 209 -2.01 -11.79 19.13
N HIS A 210 -3.03 -11.07 19.58
CA HIS A 210 -2.87 -9.80 20.30
C HIS A 210 -1.99 -8.80 19.50
N ASN A 211 -2.08 -8.85 18.16
CA ASN A 211 -1.37 -7.94 17.27
C ASN A 211 -2.06 -7.82 15.90
N PHE A 212 -1.82 -6.70 15.22
CA PHE A 212 -2.39 -6.39 13.91
C PHE A 212 -1.49 -5.46 13.09
N LEU A 213 -1.75 -5.39 11.78
CA LEU A 213 -1.02 -4.50 10.87
C LEU A 213 -1.68 -3.12 10.80
N VAL A 214 -0.87 -2.06 10.96
CA VAL A 214 -1.31 -0.67 10.93
C VAL A 214 -0.53 0.13 9.89
N ASN A 215 -1.18 1.12 9.28
CA ASN A 215 -0.58 2.05 8.31
C ASN A 215 0.13 1.31 7.15
N ASP A 216 1.43 1.53 6.99
CA ASP A 216 2.29 0.89 5.98
C ASP A 216 2.72 -0.53 6.39
N PHE A 217 1.78 -1.31 6.94
CA PHE A 217 1.94 -2.70 7.39
C PHE A 217 2.97 -2.89 8.52
N VAL A 218 3.00 -1.94 9.45
CA VAL A 218 3.74 -2.07 10.70
C VAL A 218 2.95 -2.96 11.66
N LEU A 219 3.61 -3.94 12.28
CA LEU A 219 3.00 -4.79 13.29
C LEU A 219 2.87 -4.01 14.61
N SER A 220 1.64 -3.87 15.10
CA SER A 220 1.32 -3.26 16.40
C SER A 220 0.69 -4.31 17.31
N ALA A 221 0.97 -4.26 18.61
CA ALA A 221 0.19 -4.98 19.61
C ALA A 221 -1.14 -4.25 19.88
N ASN A 222 -2.15 -4.96 20.37
CA ASN A 222 -3.32 -4.36 21.01
C ASN A 222 -2.92 -3.71 22.35
N CYS A 223 -3.71 -2.76 22.80
CA CYS A 223 -3.61 -2.20 24.14
C CYS A 223 -4.21 -3.18 25.14
N ASP A 224 -3.44 -3.55 26.17
CA ASP A 224 -3.94 -4.30 27.31
C ASP A 224 -4.63 -3.34 28.29
N GLY A 225 -5.95 -3.17 28.15
CA GLY A 225 -6.74 -2.29 29.01
C GLY A 225 -6.93 -2.80 30.44
N ASP A 226 -6.55 -4.06 30.72
CA ASP A 226 -6.77 -4.68 32.01
C ASP A 226 -5.73 -4.20 33.04
N GLU A 227 -4.49 -3.94 32.58
CA GLU A 227 -3.41 -3.41 33.42
C GLU A 227 -3.76 -2.02 33.98
N ASP A 228 -4.33 -1.14 33.16
CA ASP A 228 -4.76 0.20 33.57
C ASP A 228 -5.90 0.15 34.59
N CYS A 229 -6.82 -0.80 34.43
CA CYS A 229 -7.92 -1.00 35.38
C CYS A 229 -7.40 -1.46 36.76
N VAL A 230 -6.41 -2.36 36.78
CA VAL A 230 -5.78 -2.83 38.02
C VAL A 230 -4.94 -1.72 38.66
N MET A 231 -4.21 -0.93 37.88
CA MET A 231 -3.45 0.23 38.37
C MET A 231 -4.36 1.30 38.98
N LEU A 232 -5.49 1.62 38.33
CA LEU A 232 -6.49 2.56 38.86
C LEU A 232 -7.19 2.00 40.11
N LEU A 233 -7.46 0.70 40.15
CA LEU A 233 -8.00 0.04 41.33
C LEU A 233 -7.01 0.09 42.50
N MET A 234 -5.73 -0.12 42.24
CA MET A 234 -4.68 0.04 43.25
C MET A 234 -4.57 1.48 43.74
N ASP A 235 -4.68 2.48 42.87
CA ASP A 235 -4.68 3.89 43.28
C ASP A 235 -5.89 4.21 44.19
N GLY A 236 -7.08 3.70 43.85
CA GLY A 236 -8.27 3.81 44.71
C GLY A 236 -8.14 3.09 46.06
N LEU A 237 -7.48 1.92 46.09
CA LEU A 237 -7.22 1.15 47.31
C LEU A 237 -6.09 1.73 48.17
N LEU A 238 -5.13 2.43 47.58
CA LEU A 238 -4.03 3.06 48.32
C LEU A 238 -4.42 4.46 48.83
N ASN A 239 -5.23 5.20 48.08
CA ASN A 239 -5.52 6.62 48.38
C ASN A 239 -6.90 6.91 48.97
N PHE A 240 -7.76 5.90 49.22
CA PHE A 240 -9.04 5.93 49.97
C PHE A 240 -9.77 7.30 50.06
N SER A 241 -9.87 8.03 48.96
CA SER A 241 -10.55 9.32 48.92
C SER A 241 -11.39 9.42 47.67
N LYS A 242 -12.65 9.84 47.85
CA LYS A 242 -13.62 10.09 46.78
C LYS A 242 -13.12 11.12 45.75
N SER A 243 -12.11 11.92 46.07
CA SER A 243 -11.52 12.90 45.16
C SER A 243 -10.68 12.30 44.02
N TYR A 244 -10.28 11.02 44.13
CA TYR A 244 -9.43 10.35 43.13
C TYR A 244 -10.19 9.33 42.27
N LEU A 245 -11.48 9.14 42.51
CA LEU A 245 -12.31 8.28 41.68
C LEU A 245 -12.57 8.96 40.33
N PRO A 246 -12.25 8.32 39.19
CA PRO A 246 -12.52 8.91 37.89
C PRO A 246 -14.03 9.01 37.63
N ASP A 247 -14.50 10.15 37.11
CA ASP A 247 -15.91 10.41 36.75
C ASP A 247 -16.41 9.51 35.60
N LYS A 248 -15.52 8.74 34.95
CA LYS A 248 -15.80 7.81 33.85
C LYS A 248 -15.10 6.48 34.12
N ARG A 249 -15.67 5.37 33.63
CA ARG A 249 -14.96 4.08 33.55
C ARG A 249 -13.91 4.15 32.44
N GLY A 250 -12.69 3.69 32.73
CA GLY A 250 -11.51 3.86 31.88
C GLY A 250 -10.57 4.91 32.46
N GLY A 251 -9.26 4.66 32.40
CA GLY A 251 -8.24 5.63 32.80
C GLY A 251 -8.36 6.93 32.03
N LYS A 252 -7.72 7.99 32.53
CA LYS A 252 -7.55 9.23 31.76
C LYS A 252 -6.70 9.03 30.50
N ASP A 253 -6.03 7.89 30.41
CA ASP A 253 -5.30 7.41 29.25
C ASP A 253 -6.03 6.17 28.69
N GLY A 254 -6.43 6.21 27.42
CA GLY A 254 -6.64 5.00 26.61
C GLY A 254 -8.04 4.34 26.57
N CYS A 255 -8.66 4.40 25.38
CA CYS A 255 -9.66 3.47 24.84
C CYS A 255 -10.93 3.17 25.64
N THR A 256 -12.03 3.85 25.29
CA THR A 256 -13.39 3.33 25.53
C THR A 256 -14.21 3.37 24.24
N ALA A 257 -14.17 2.29 23.46
CA ALA A 257 -15.16 1.97 22.44
C ALA A 257 -15.25 0.46 22.15
N CYS A 258 -15.31 -0.37 23.19
CA CYS A 258 -15.75 -1.77 23.02
C CYS A 258 -17.30 -1.81 23.01
N ALA A 259 -17.90 -1.75 21.83
CA ALA A 259 -19.31 -2.08 21.66
C ALA A 259 -19.47 -3.61 21.60
N TYR A 260 -19.62 -4.24 22.76
CA TYR A 260 -20.03 -5.65 22.85
C TYR A 260 -21.48 -5.79 22.41
N ASN A 261 -21.71 -6.17 21.16
CA ASN A 261 -23.02 -6.60 20.67
C ASN A 261 -23.19 -8.10 20.97
N THR A 262 -23.61 -8.42 22.19
CA THR A 262 -23.91 -9.80 22.59
C THR A 262 -25.33 -10.19 22.17
N HIS A 263 -25.49 -10.66 20.93
CA HIS A 263 -26.61 -11.54 20.60
C HIS A 263 -26.25 -12.98 20.99
N ARG A 264 -26.55 -13.35 22.24
CA ARG A 264 -26.75 -14.76 22.61
C ARG A 264 -28.20 -15.13 22.28
N SER A 265 -28.41 -15.90 21.22
CA SER A 265 -29.62 -16.72 21.11
C SER A 265 -29.53 -17.87 22.10
N LYS A 266 -30.65 -18.12 22.80
CA LYS A 266 -30.89 -19.32 23.60
C LYS A 266 -30.90 -20.57 22.72
#